data_AF-Q97UP7-F1
#
_entry.id   AF-Q97UP7-F1
#
_cell.length_a   1.000
_cell.length_b   1.000
_cell.length_c   1.000
_cell.angle_alpha   90.00
_cell.angle_beta   90.00
_cell.angle_gamma   90.00
#
_symmetry.space_group_name_H-M   'P 1'
#
loop_
_entity.id
_entity.type
_entity.pdbx_description
1 polymer ?
#
loop_
_entity_poly.entity_id
_entity_poly.type
_entity_poly.pdbx_seq_one_letter_code
_entity_poly.pdbx_strand_id
1 'polypeptide(L)'
;MGVLRTLKRRIRKLIEKKPKNLNETKSRGILLYLEGMNTRKIAKILQVHLSTVYRRINQFEKEGEKCLFYKERKGRNKKMDEKEIKVEELQETIWEAKAYIEEKFHVKLSYVTAWRIARKRLKIPYI
;
A
#
# COMPACT_ATOMS: atom_id res chain seq x y z
N MET A 1 8.98 34.23 21.11
CA MET A 1 9.92 33.16 21.57
C MET A 1 9.27 31.83 22.04
N GLY A 2 7.95 31.75 22.30
CA GLY A 2 7.33 30.52 22.84
C GLY A 2 7.18 29.33 21.87
N VAL A 3 6.97 29.59 20.58
CA VAL A 3 6.72 28.56 19.55
C VAL A 3 7.96 27.70 19.29
N LEU A 4 9.14 28.32 19.15
CA LEU A 4 10.40 27.60 18.96
C LEU A 4 10.74 26.71 20.16
N ARG A 5 10.51 27.20 21.38
CA ARG A 5 10.77 26.46 22.63
C ARG A 5 9.86 25.24 22.78
N THR A 6 8.58 25.40 22.43
CA THR A 6 7.60 24.30 22.48
C THR A 6 7.87 23.26 21.39
N LEU A 7 8.27 23.68 20.19
CA LEU A 7 8.67 22.80 19.09
C LEU A 7 9.90 21.95 19.48
N LYS A 8 10.97 22.60 19.97
CA LYS A 8 12.18 21.91 20.47
C LYS A 8 11.85 20.89 21.57
N ARG A 9 10.93 21.21 22.49
CA ARG A 9 10.48 20.29 23.54
C ARG A 9 9.69 19.11 22.97
N ARG A 10 8.85 19.32 21.95
CA ARG A 10 8.14 18.24 21.24
C ARG A 10 9.11 17.32 20.51
N ILE A 11 10.09 17.87 19.79
CA ILE A 11 11.14 17.09 19.11
C ILE A 11 11.93 16.24 20.10
N ARG A 12 12.34 16.81 21.25
CA ARG A 12 13.05 16.05 22.29
C ARG A 12 12.22 14.85 22.79
N LYS A 13 10.92 15.05 23.03
CA LYS A 13 9.99 13.95 23.38
C LYS A 13 9.84 12.90 22.26
N LEU A 14 9.93 13.32 20.98
CA LEU A 14 9.89 12.41 19.83
C LEU A 14 11.19 11.59 19.69
N ILE A 15 12.32 12.12 20.16
CA ILE A 15 13.60 11.41 20.21
C ILE A 15 13.60 10.41 21.38
N GLU A 16 13.06 10.79 22.54
CA GLU A 16 13.04 9.95 23.75
C GLU A 16 12.11 8.73 23.63
N LYS A 17 11.01 8.84 22.88
CA LYS A 17 10.01 7.76 22.76
C LYS A 17 10.28 6.89 21.54
N LYS A 18 10.19 5.56 21.68
CA LYS A 18 10.12 4.66 20.52
C LYS A 18 8.87 4.98 19.67
N PRO A 19 8.98 5.06 18.33
CA PRO A 19 7.81 5.28 17.48
C PRO A 19 6.87 4.06 17.55
N LYS A 20 5.55 4.30 17.60
CA LYS A 20 4.54 3.25 17.74
C LYS A 20 4.15 2.61 16.42
N ASN A 21 4.21 3.36 15.31
CA ASN A 21 3.82 2.89 13.98
C ASN A 21 4.73 3.41 12.86
N LEU A 22 4.60 2.83 11.67
CA LEU A 22 5.44 3.13 10.51
C LEU A 22 5.29 4.59 10.03
N ASN A 23 4.06 5.11 10.01
CA ASN A 23 3.76 6.47 9.58
C ASN A 23 4.38 7.49 10.53
N GLU A 24 4.26 7.27 11.83
CA GLU A 24 4.89 8.08 12.87
C GLU A 24 6.42 8.04 12.75
N THR A 25 7.01 6.87 12.49
CA THR A 25 8.45 6.76 12.23
C THR A 25 8.87 7.56 11.00
N LYS A 26 8.05 7.54 9.94
CA LYS A 26 8.30 8.27 8.69
C LYS A 26 8.19 9.79 8.91
N SER A 27 7.11 10.25 9.54
CA SER A 27 6.88 11.66 9.87
C SER A 27 7.95 12.22 10.80
N ARG A 28 8.37 11.46 11.82
CA ARG A 28 9.49 11.84 12.70
C ARG A 28 10.80 11.99 11.94
N GLY A 29 11.11 11.08 11.02
CA GLY A 29 12.32 11.17 10.20
C GLY A 29 12.35 12.39 9.30
N ILE A 30 11.21 12.74 8.70
CA ILE A 30 11.08 13.93 7.85
C ILE A 30 11.16 15.21 8.70
N LEU A 31 10.52 15.25 9.88
CA LEU A 31 10.62 16.39 10.80
C LEU A 31 12.09 16.64 11.22
N LEU A 32 12.82 15.59 11.60
CA LEU A 32 14.23 15.72 11.97
C LEU A 32 15.11 16.18 10.79
N TYR A 33 14.76 15.76 9.57
CA TYR A 33 15.44 16.23 8.35
C TYR A 33 15.20 17.72 8.09
N LEU A 34 13.95 18.20 8.22
CA LEU A 34 13.60 19.61 8.07
C LEU A 34 14.29 20.51 9.11
N GLU A 35 14.58 19.98 10.29
CA GLU A 35 15.38 20.64 11.33
C GLU A 35 16.89 20.62 11.04
N GLY A 36 17.32 20.13 9.87
CA GLY A 36 18.72 20.10 9.45
C GLY A 36 19.55 18.98 10.10
N MET A 37 18.90 17.96 10.68
CA MET A 37 19.64 16.88 11.31
C MET A 37 20.26 15.92 10.27
N ASN A 38 21.50 15.49 10.51
CA ASN A 38 22.19 14.56 9.63
C ASN A 38 21.47 13.20 9.53
N THR A 39 21.35 12.67 8.32
CA THR A 39 20.66 11.40 8.01
C THR A 39 21.19 10.19 8.79
N ARG A 40 22.50 10.12 9.08
CA ARG A 40 23.10 9.08 9.93
C ARG A 40 22.60 9.15 11.37
N LYS A 41 22.43 10.36 11.93
CA LYS A 41 21.88 10.56 13.27
C LYS A 41 20.40 10.18 13.30
N ILE A 42 19.64 10.59 12.28
CA ILE A 42 18.22 10.24 12.13
C ILE A 42 18.04 8.72 12.10
N ALA A 43 18.87 7.99 11.33
CA ALA A 43 18.84 6.53 11.25
C ALA A 43 19.03 5.86 12.62
N LYS A 44 19.99 6.35 13.42
CA LYS A 44 20.24 5.86 14.79
C LYS A 44 19.05 6.14 15.72
N ILE A 45 18.53 7.36 15.72
CA ILE A 45 17.38 7.75 16.57
C ILE A 45 16.15 6.89 16.26
N LEU A 46 15.87 6.67 14.98
CA LEU A 46 14.70 5.93 14.53
C LEU A 46 14.90 4.41 14.48
N GLN A 47 16.11 3.92 14.75
CA GLN A 47 16.47 2.50 14.65
C GLN A 47 16.11 1.89 13.28
N VAL A 48 16.37 2.63 12.20
CA VAL A 48 16.14 2.17 10.82
C VAL A 48 17.44 2.20 10.03
N HIS A 49 17.51 1.38 8.98
CA HIS A 49 18.66 1.39 8.10
C HIS A 49 18.81 2.73 7.36
N LEU A 50 20.04 3.17 7.14
CA LEU A 50 20.36 4.46 6.51
C LEU A 50 19.70 4.62 5.13
N SER A 51 19.70 3.55 4.32
CA SER A 51 19.02 3.56 3.01
C SER A 51 17.52 3.82 3.11
N THR A 52 16.87 3.43 4.21
CA THR A 52 15.45 3.70 4.45
C THR A 52 15.22 5.19 4.71
N VAL A 53 16.14 5.86 5.41
CA VAL A 53 16.08 7.30 5.64
C VAL A 53 16.22 8.06 4.32
N TYR A 54 17.23 7.74 3.51
CA TYR A 54 17.42 8.34 2.19
C TYR A 54 16.21 8.15 1.28
N ARG A 55 15.69 6.92 1.19
CA ARG A 55 14.48 6.63 0.40
C ARG A 55 13.29 7.49 0.83
N ARG A 56 13.09 7.67 2.14
CA ARG A 56 11.99 8.49 2.68
C ARG A 56 12.16 9.97 2.38
N ILE A 57 13.37 10.50 2.51
CA ILE A 57 13.69 11.90 2.20
C ILE A 57 13.48 12.16 0.71
N ASN A 58 14.06 11.33 -0.16
CA ASN A 58 13.89 11.47 -1.61
C ASN A 58 12.41 11.37 -2.02
N GLN A 59 11.62 10.53 -1.35
CA GLN A 59 10.18 10.45 -1.59
C GLN A 59 9.45 11.72 -1.13
N PHE A 60 9.84 12.29 0.00
CA PHE A 60 9.28 13.54 0.51
C PHE A 60 9.61 14.73 -0.40
N GLU A 61 10.84 14.81 -0.91
CA GLU A 61 11.23 15.86 -1.87
C GLU A 61 10.45 15.77 -3.19
N LYS A 62 10.06 14.56 -3.62
CA LYS A 62 9.28 14.36 -4.84
C LYS A 62 7.77 14.54 -4.66
N GLU A 63 7.20 13.97 -3.59
CA GLU A 63 5.75 13.88 -3.40
C GLU A 63 5.21 14.88 -2.35
N GLY A 64 6.08 15.56 -1.60
CA GLY A 64 5.74 16.42 -0.48
C GLY A 64 5.06 15.66 0.66
N GLU A 65 4.10 16.32 1.32
CA GLU A 65 3.34 15.76 2.44
C GLU A 65 2.53 14.51 2.07
N LYS A 66 2.20 14.30 0.78
CA LYS A 66 1.48 13.11 0.32
C LYS A 66 2.22 11.81 0.66
N CYS A 67 3.53 11.87 0.81
CA CYS A 67 4.35 10.70 1.17
C CYS A 67 4.16 10.26 2.63
N LEU A 68 3.66 11.13 3.52
CA LEU A 68 3.50 10.85 4.95
C LEU A 68 2.39 9.84 5.23
N PHE A 69 1.39 9.81 4.35
CA PHE A 69 0.28 8.88 4.42
C PHE A 69 0.64 7.61 3.65
N TYR A 70 0.46 6.45 4.30
CA TYR A 70 0.61 5.17 3.64
C TYR A 70 -0.40 5.10 2.49
N LYS A 71 0.06 5.01 1.23
CA LYS A 71 -0.83 4.67 0.11
C LYS A 71 -1.39 3.28 0.40
N GLU A 72 -2.71 3.18 0.59
CA GLU A 72 -3.36 1.88 0.62
C GLU A 72 -2.88 1.07 -0.59
N ARG A 73 -2.50 -0.18 -0.34
CA ARG A 73 -2.11 -1.09 -1.41
C ARG A 73 -3.36 -1.36 -2.24
N LYS A 74 -3.59 -0.55 -3.27
CA LYS A 74 -4.55 -0.90 -4.31
C LYS A 74 -4.06 -2.21 -4.93
N GLY A 75 -4.90 -3.25 -4.84
CA GLY A 75 -4.67 -4.48 -5.59
C GLY A 75 -4.56 -4.18 -7.08
N ARG A 76 -4.18 -5.18 -7.88
CA ARG A 76 -4.19 -5.03 -9.34
C ARG A 76 -5.57 -4.54 -9.80
N ASN A 77 -5.59 -3.60 -10.75
CA ASN A 77 -6.83 -3.18 -11.39
C ASN A 77 -7.53 -4.44 -11.92
N LYS A 78 -8.76 -4.68 -11.43
CA LYS A 78 -9.56 -5.80 -11.91
C LYS A 78 -9.91 -5.53 -13.36
N LYS A 79 -9.76 -6.53 -14.23
CA LYS A 79 -10.13 -6.42 -15.65
C LYS A 79 -11.66 -6.33 -15.88
N MET A 80 -12.44 -6.75 -14.89
CA MET A 80 -13.91 -6.78 -14.91
C MET A 80 -14.45 -6.74 -13.49
N ASP A 81 -15.68 -6.26 -13.31
CA ASP A 81 -16.36 -6.42 -12.02
C ASP A 81 -16.90 -7.85 -11.90
N GLU A 82 -16.17 -8.68 -11.15
CA GLU A 82 -16.55 -10.07 -10.89
C GLU A 82 -17.96 -10.21 -10.25
N LYS A 83 -18.60 -9.12 -9.78
CA LYS A 83 -19.96 -9.12 -9.20
C LYS A 83 -21.09 -9.22 -10.22
N GLU A 84 -20.86 -8.81 -11.46
CA GLU A 84 -21.87 -8.86 -12.53
C GLU A 84 -22.05 -10.27 -13.10
N ILE A 85 -21.15 -11.19 -12.77
CA ILE A 85 -21.20 -12.59 -13.18
C ILE A 85 -22.20 -13.31 -12.27
N LYS A 86 -23.40 -13.59 -12.80
CA LYS A 86 -24.41 -14.40 -12.10
C LYS A 86 -23.98 -15.87 -12.13
N VAL A 87 -24.18 -16.56 -11.00
CA VAL A 87 -23.75 -17.95 -10.82
C VAL A 87 -24.54 -18.89 -11.74
N GLU A 88 -25.80 -18.56 -11.99
CA GLU A 88 -26.73 -19.27 -12.87
C GLU A 88 -26.29 -19.28 -14.35
N GLU A 89 -25.40 -18.37 -14.75
CA GLU A 89 -24.91 -18.24 -16.14
C GLU A 89 -23.58 -18.99 -16.37
N LEU A 90 -22.98 -19.56 -15.33
CA LEU A 90 -21.72 -20.29 -15.44
C LEU A 90 -22.00 -21.74 -15.85
N GLN A 91 -21.61 -22.07 -17.08
CA GLN A 91 -21.78 -23.38 -17.73
C GLN A 91 -21.02 -24.53 -17.02
N GLU A 92 -21.34 -25.78 -17.37
CA GLU A 92 -20.83 -27.00 -16.72
C GLU A 92 -19.30 -27.12 -16.79
N THR A 93 -18.66 -26.56 -17.82
CA THR A 93 -17.21 -26.59 -17.97
C THR A 93 -16.54 -25.21 -17.83
N ILE A 94 -15.27 -25.22 -17.38
CA ILE A 94 -14.46 -23.99 -17.21
C ILE A 94 -14.18 -23.30 -18.56
N TRP A 95 -14.09 -24.05 -19.65
CA TRP A 95 -13.82 -23.54 -21.00
C TRP A 95 -15.00 -22.73 -21.54
N GLU A 96 -16.19 -23.26 -21.35
CA GLU A 96 -17.46 -22.62 -21.65
C GLU A 96 -17.67 -21.35 -20.81
N ALA A 97 -17.49 -21.45 -19.48
CA ALA A 97 -17.52 -20.30 -18.59
C ALA A 97 -16.49 -19.22 -18.98
N LYS A 98 -15.30 -19.61 -19.43
CA LYS A 98 -14.30 -18.67 -19.95
C LYS A 98 -14.83 -17.97 -21.20
N ALA A 99 -15.28 -18.71 -22.22
CA ALA A 99 -15.77 -18.14 -23.47
C ALA A 99 -16.91 -17.14 -23.23
N TYR A 100 -17.87 -17.50 -22.37
CA TYR A 100 -18.98 -16.64 -21.97
C TYR A 100 -18.50 -15.31 -21.36
N ILE A 101 -17.55 -15.37 -20.42
CA ILE A 101 -17.03 -14.16 -19.77
C ILE A 101 -16.23 -13.30 -20.76
N GLU A 102 -15.47 -13.91 -21.67
CA GLU A 102 -14.72 -13.19 -22.69
C GLU A 102 -15.66 -12.44 -23.66
N GLU A 103 -16.78 -13.06 -24.04
CA GLU A 103 -17.81 -12.48 -24.90
C GLU A 103 -18.58 -11.35 -24.20
N LYS A 104 -19.11 -11.62 -23.00
CA LYS A 104 -19.97 -10.68 -22.26
C LYS A 104 -19.25 -9.40 -21.84
N PHE A 105 -17.98 -9.52 -21.43
CA PHE A 105 -17.20 -8.38 -20.95
C PHE A 105 -16.23 -7.83 -22.00
N HIS A 106 -16.14 -8.45 -23.18
CA HIS A 106 -15.18 -8.11 -24.23
C HIS A 106 -13.72 -8.08 -23.73
N VAL A 107 -13.35 -9.01 -22.84
CA VAL A 107 -12.00 -9.09 -22.24
C VAL A 107 -11.38 -10.45 -22.49
N LYS A 108 -10.10 -10.50 -22.92
CA LYS A 108 -9.33 -11.75 -22.92
C LYS A 108 -8.88 -12.16 -21.51
N LEU A 109 -9.22 -13.38 -21.12
CA LEU A 109 -8.93 -13.98 -19.82
C LEU A 109 -7.96 -15.16 -19.93
N SER A 110 -7.11 -15.30 -18.91
CA SER A 110 -6.35 -16.52 -18.68
C SER A 110 -7.27 -17.59 -18.10
N TYR A 111 -7.00 -18.87 -18.43
CA TYR A 111 -7.66 -20.04 -17.82
C TYR A 111 -7.66 -19.96 -16.28
N VAL A 112 -6.52 -19.59 -15.68
CA VAL A 112 -6.38 -19.46 -14.21
C VAL A 112 -7.29 -18.38 -13.65
N THR A 113 -7.49 -17.29 -14.40
CA THR A 113 -8.40 -16.21 -13.98
C THR A 113 -9.86 -16.66 -14.07
N ALA A 114 -10.24 -17.36 -15.16
CA ALA A 114 -11.57 -17.94 -15.31
C ALA A 114 -11.87 -18.94 -14.18
N TRP A 115 -10.93 -19.84 -13.87
CA TRP A 115 -11.04 -20.79 -12.77
C TRP A 115 -11.19 -20.11 -11.40
N ARG A 116 -10.39 -19.07 -11.13
CA ARG A 116 -10.49 -18.30 -9.89
C ARG A 116 -11.87 -17.66 -9.74
N ILE A 117 -12.40 -17.08 -10.81
CA ILE A 117 -13.72 -16.44 -10.83
C ILE A 117 -14.82 -17.48 -10.62
N ALA A 118 -14.80 -18.56 -11.40
CA ALA A 118 -15.73 -19.67 -11.31
C ALA A 118 -15.74 -20.26 -9.90
N ARG A 119 -14.59 -20.58 -9.32
CA ARG A 119 -14.48 -21.13 -7.96
C ARG A 119 -15.05 -20.19 -6.90
N LYS A 120 -14.74 -18.90 -6.98
CA LYS A 120 -15.23 -17.89 -6.02
C LYS A 120 -16.75 -17.73 -6.07
N ARG A 121 -17.37 -17.98 -7.23
CA ARG A 121 -18.81 -17.82 -7.47
C ARG A 121 -19.61 -19.11 -7.29
N LEU A 122 -19.08 -20.25 -7.73
CA LEU A 122 -19.73 -21.56 -7.75
C LEU A 122 -19.48 -22.41 -6.50
N LYS A 123 -18.66 -21.95 -5.53
CA LYS A 123 -18.31 -22.69 -4.30
C LYS A 123 -17.87 -24.15 -4.54
N ILE A 124 -17.25 -24.44 -5.68
CA ILE A 124 -16.82 -25.80 -6.05
C ILE A 124 -15.72 -26.26 -5.08
N PRO A 125 -15.86 -27.42 -4.41
CA PRO A 125 -14.82 -27.98 -3.54
C PRO A 125 -13.57 -28.38 -4.34
N TYR A 126 -12.41 -28.39 -3.68
CA TYR A 126 -11.17 -28.86 -4.33
C TYR A 126 -11.33 -30.34 -4.71
N ILE A 127 -11.01 -30.67 -5.97
CA ILE A 127 -10.69 -32.04 -6.39
C ILE A 127 -9.19 -32.24 -6.14
#